data_AF-A0A2H0DRV3-F1
#
_entry.id   AF-A0A2H0DRV3-F1
#
_cell.length_a   1.000
_cell.length_b   1.000
_cell.length_c   1.000
_cell.angle_alpha   90.00
_cell.angle_beta   90.00
_cell.angle_gamma   90.00
#
_symmetry.space_group_name_H-M   'P 1'
#
loop_
_entity.id
_entity.type
_entity.pdbx_description
1 polymer ?
#
loop_
_entity_poly.entity_id
_entity_poly.type
_entity_poly.pdbx_seq_one_letter_code
_entity_poly.pdbx_strand_id
1 'polypeptide(L)'
;MSGKNHLPPDQASRDAIRSQLGICVWVEAGAGSGKTTELVNRLVNLIVDKGVPLDEIAAITFTKKAAGELKTRVQDGIERAYRNEAAPEKKARLEKALGSMESLFAETIHAFCMQILRERPIEARVPPDFDLMEDAEDAMIRARVLHGRLERLRRDNAVWWEQLRAAGIGPREMELVFETLCEHAEVDFPPGAAEMPDLPHYAEGIRGVVEAMAPLRAPSPVSGNTPLLDRFLELKKYVDNGRFEDPAALYEALKQFEYEDPRGRVPQGWASVGARTQANSIFSNFRDGSAVHGLRAWRGGLY
;
A
#
# COMPACT_ATOMS: atom_id res chain seq x y z
N MET A 1 31.82 0.95 48.75
CA MET A 1 31.83 1.68 47.47
C MET A 1 30.50 1.42 46.77
N SER A 2 29.56 2.37 46.85
CA SER A 2 28.21 2.22 46.30
C SER A 2 28.22 2.53 44.81
N GLY A 3 27.97 1.53 43.97
CA GLY A 3 27.79 1.73 42.52
C GLY A 3 26.58 2.62 42.28
N LYS A 4 26.78 3.72 41.54
CA LYS A 4 25.67 4.56 41.09
C LYS A 4 24.78 3.71 40.17
N ASN A 5 23.56 3.39 40.60
CA ASN A 5 22.52 2.83 39.75
C ASN A 5 22.21 3.85 38.64
N HIS A 6 22.89 3.74 37.50
CA HIS A 6 22.59 4.55 36.34
C HIS A 6 21.35 3.94 35.68
N LEU A 7 20.20 4.55 35.94
CA LEU A 7 18.98 4.20 35.23
C LEU A 7 19.18 4.47 33.74
N PRO A 8 18.68 3.60 32.86
CA PRO A 8 18.79 3.82 31.42
C PRO A 8 18.03 5.10 31.04
N PRO A 9 18.47 5.81 29.99
CA PRO A 9 17.87 7.08 29.58
C PRO A 9 16.39 6.97 29.17
N ASP A 10 15.92 5.77 28.82
CA ASP A 10 14.54 5.46 28.45
C ASP A 10 13.67 5.00 29.64
N GLN A 11 14.18 5.04 30.89
CA GLN A 11 13.48 4.51 32.06
C GLN A 11 12.11 5.16 32.28
N ALA A 12 12.00 6.47 32.12
CA ALA A 12 10.72 7.19 32.27
C ALA A 12 9.66 6.68 31.27
N SER A 13 10.06 6.37 30.04
CA SER A 13 9.18 5.78 29.03
C SER A 13 8.74 4.37 29.41
N ARG A 14 9.66 3.54 29.93
CA ARG A 14 9.34 2.19 30.43
C ARG A 14 8.36 2.24 31.61
N ASP A 15 8.58 3.17 32.53
CA ASP A 15 7.71 3.36 33.69
C ASP A 15 6.31 3.81 33.26
N ALA A 16 6.22 4.71 32.27
CA ALA A 16 4.94 5.12 31.68
C ALA A 16 4.21 3.93 31.02
N ILE A 17 4.91 3.12 30.21
CA ILE A 17 4.35 1.91 29.59
C ILE A 17 3.84 0.94 30.67
N ARG A 18 4.50 0.82 31.82
CA ARG A 18 4.11 -0.13 32.88
C ARG A 18 3.00 0.37 33.78
N SER A 19 2.95 1.66 34.09
CA SER A 19 2.08 2.21 35.15
C SER A 19 0.91 3.05 34.65
N GLN A 20 1.04 3.70 33.49
CA GLN A 20 -0.02 4.54 32.91
C GLN A 20 -0.96 3.69 32.07
N LEU A 21 -1.79 2.90 32.75
CA LEU A 21 -2.65 1.88 32.14
C LEU A 21 -3.96 2.44 31.54
N GLY A 22 -4.33 3.68 31.84
CA GLY A 22 -5.57 4.32 31.37
C GLY A 22 -5.42 5.15 30.09
N ILE A 23 -4.28 5.05 29.39
CA ILE A 23 -4.01 5.82 28.18
C ILE A 23 -3.55 4.92 27.03
N CYS A 24 -3.75 5.37 25.80
CA CYS A 24 -3.12 4.78 24.63
C CYS A 24 -1.65 5.20 24.56
N VAL A 25 -0.75 4.25 24.32
CA VAL A 25 0.68 4.50 24.22
C VAL A 25 1.18 4.01 22.87
N TRP A 26 1.81 4.90 22.12
CA TRP A 26 2.57 4.56 20.92
C TRP A 26 4.05 4.39 21.29
N VAL A 27 4.65 3.26 20.89
CA VAL A 27 6.04 2.94 21.25
C VAL A 27 6.87 2.78 19.99
N GLU A 28 7.74 3.76 19.75
CA GLU A 28 8.78 3.68 18.72
C GLU A 28 10.10 3.26 19.36
N ALA A 29 10.67 2.13 18.92
CA ALA A 29 11.97 1.69 19.41
C ALA A 29 12.67 0.75 18.41
N GLY A 30 14.01 0.78 18.41
CA GLY A 30 14.85 -0.06 17.57
C GLY A 30 14.71 -1.57 17.83
N ALA A 31 15.26 -2.40 16.95
CA ALA A 31 15.34 -3.84 17.17
C ALA A 31 16.11 -4.14 18.47
N GLY A 32 15.69 -5.17 19.22
CA GLY A 32 16.35 -5.58 20.46
C GLY A 32 16.12 -4.69 21.68
N SER A 33 15.37 -3.59 21.59
CA SER A 33 15.12 -2.66 22.72
C SER A 33 14.20 -3.19 23.83
N GLY A 34 13.64 -4.39 23.66
CA GLY A 34 12.73 -5.01 24.63
C GLY A 34 11.26 -4.63 24.49
N LYS A 35 10.80 -4.14 23.33
CA LYS A 35 9.38 -3.77 23.08
C LYS A 35 8.39 -4.84 23.55
N THR A 36 8.62 -6.09 23.16
CA THR A 36 7.75 -7.22 23.55
C THR A 36 7.77 -7.47 25.06
N THR A 37 8.92 -7.28 25.71
CA THR A 37 9.04 -7.42 27.17
C THR A 37 8.20 -6.35 27.87
N GLU A 38 8.26 -5.10 27.42
CA GLU A 38 7.45 -4.03 27.99
C GLU A 38 5.95 -4.21 27.71
N LEU A 39 5.58 -4.73 26.54
CA LEU A 39 4.20 -5.11 26.24
C LEU A 39 3.69 -6.18 27.22
N VAL A 40 4.46 -7.24 27.46
CA VAL A 40 4.10 -8.30 28.41
C VAL A 40 3.96 -7.73 29.82
N ASN A 41 4.91 -6.91 30.27
CA ASN A 41 4.83 -6.27 31.59
C ASN A 41 3.58 -5.40 31.72
N ARG A 42 3.23 -4.64 30.67
CA ARG A 42 2.01 -3.82 30.64
C ARG A 42 0.75 -4.68 30.75
N LEU A 43 0.67 -5.79 30.02
CA LEU A 43 -0.46 -6.73 30.10
C LEU A 43 -0.60 -7.33 31.50
N VAL A 44 0.51 -7.78 32.10
CA VAL A 44 0.50 -8.30 33.47
C VAL A 44 0.04 -7.22 34.45
N ASN A 45 0.49 -5.98 34.29
CA ASN A 45 0.07 -4.88 35.17
C ASN A 45 -1.43 -4.50 34.99
N LEU A 46 -2.02 -4.67 33.79
CA LEU A 46 -3.48 -4.54 33.62
C LEU A 46 -4.23 -5.54 34.50
N ILE A 47 -3.76 -6.78 34.58
CA ILE A 47 -4.37 -7.82 35.41
C ILE A 47 -4.15 -7.50 36.89
N VAL A 48 -2.90 -7.22 37.28
CA VAL A 48 -2.51 -7.03 38.68
C VAL A 48 -3.13 -5.77 39.27
N ASP A 49 -2.96 -4.62 38.61
CA ASP A 49 -3.31 -3.32 39.18
C ASP A 49 -4.74 -2.89 38.85
N LYS A 50 -5.26 -3.28 37.68
CA LYS A 50 -6.62 -2.91 37.23
C LYS A 50 -7.64 -4.04 37.34
N GLY A 51 -7.20 -5.29 37.52
CA GLY A 51 -8.12 -6.43 37.59
C GLY A 51 -8.81 -6.76 36.27
N VAL A 52 -8.23 -6.32 35.15
CA VAL A 52 -8.77 -6.62 33.81
C VAL A 52 -8.67 -8.14 33.58
N PRO A 53 -9.79 -8.81 33.27
CA PRO A 53 -9.78 -10.25 32.99
C PRO A 53 -9.17 -10.51 31.59
N LEU A 54 -8.69 -11.74 31.36
CA LEU A 54 -7.96 -12.07 30.13
C LEU A 54 -8.83 -12.03 28.87
N ASP A 55 -10.12 -12.31 28.98
CA ASP A 55 -11.12 -12.24 27.92
C ASP A 55 -11.44 -10.80 27.47
N GLU A 56 -11.06 -9.79 28.26
CA GLU A 56 -11.13 -8.38 27.88
C GLU A 56 -9.82 -7.86 27.24
N ILE A 57 -8.83 -8.73 27.00
CA ILE A 57 -7.53 -8.37 26.42
C ILE A 57 -7.38 -8.99 25.03
N ALA A 58 -7.24 -8.12 24.02
CA ALA A 58 -6.86 -8.51 22.66
C ALA A 58 -5.41 -8.09 22.34
N ALA A 59 -4.52 -9.08 22.29
CA ALA A 59 -3.12 -8.93 21.92
C ALA A 59 -2.88 -9.38 20.47
N ILE A 60 -2.84 -8.41 19.54
CA ILE A 60 -2.79 -8.66 18.10
C ILE A 60 -1.34 -8.57 17.58
N THR A 61 -0.95 -9.48 16.70
CA THR A 61 0.36 -9.49 16.03
C THR A 61 0.26 -9.76 14.52
N PHE A 62 1.40 -9.69 13.83
CA PHE A 62 1.46 -9.93 12.39
C PHE A 62 1.53 -11.42 12.01
N THR A 63 2.11 -12.27 12.86
CA THR A 63 2.32 -13.69 12.53
C THR A 63 1.78 -14.62 13.61
N LYS A 64 1.27 -15.79 13.21
CA LYS A 64 0.81 -16.83 14.14
C LYS A 64 1.91 -17.25 15.12
N LYS A 65 3.16 -17.34 14.64
CA LYS A 65 4.33 -17.65 15.48
C LYS A 65 4.54 -16.61 16.58
N ALA A 66 4.56 -15.33 16.22
CA ALA A 66 4.71 -14.25 17.20
C ALA A 66 3.55 -14.22 18.22
N ALA A 67 2.36 -14.66 17.81
CA ALA A 67 1.18 -14.68 18.66
C ALA A 67 1.30 -15.77 19.72
N GLY A 68 1.70 -16.98 19.29
CA GLY A 68 2.05 -18.08 20.19
C GLY A 68 3.17 -17.72 21.16
N GLU A 69 4.26 -17.12 20.65
CA GLU A 69 5.36 -16.64 21.51
C GLU A 69 4.89 -15.58 22.52
N LEU A 70 4.01 -14.66 22.12
CA LEU A 70 3.46 -13.64 23.01
C LEU A 70 2.60 -14.27 24.11
N LYS A 71 1.73 -15.23 23.76
CA LYS A 71 0.88 -15.95 24.73
C LYS A 71 1.72 -16.66 25.80
N THR A 72 2.77 -17.38 25.39
CA THR A 72 3.71 -18.03 26.32
C THR A 72 4.40 -17.00 27.22
N ARG A 73 4.88 -15.88 26.66
CA ARG A 73 5.54 -14.84 27.47
C ARG A 73 4.59 -14.17 28.47
N VAL A 74 3.32 -13.98 28.11
CA VAL A 74 2.31 -13.45 29.03
C VAL A 74 2.07 -14.44 30.16
N GLN A 75 1.91 -15.73 29.87
CA GLN A 75 1.79 -16.77 30.89
C GLN A 75 2.98 -16.76 31.87
N ASP A 76 4.21 -16.79 31.34
CA ASP A 76 5.44 -16.70 32.14
C ASP A 76 5.47 -15.43 33.00
N GLY A 77 5.01 -14.30 32.46
CA GLY A 77 4.92 -13.02 33.16
C GLY A 77 3.95 -13.08 34.34
N ILE A 78 2.77 -13.66 34.14
CA ILE A 78 1.74 -13.85 35.16
C ILE A 78 2.26 -14.81 36.24
N GLU A 79 2.91 -15.93 35.88
CA GLU A 79 3.49 -16.86 36.85
C GLU A 79 4.57 -16.21 37.72
N ARG A 80 5.46 -15.40 37.12
CA ARG A 80 6.47 -14.65 37.86
C ARG A 80 5.85 -13.63 38.79
N ALA A 81 4.82 -12.91 38.35
CA ALA A 81 4.09 -11.98 39.18
C ALA A 81 3.41 -12.72 40.35
N TYR A 82 2.77 -13.86 40.09
CA TYR A 82 2.08 -14.66 41.12
C TYR A 82 3.01 -15.15 42.23
N ARG A 83 4.23 -15.59 41.88
CA ARG A 83 5.24 -16.04 42.86
C ARG A 83 5.75 -14.92 43.75
N ASN A 84 5.80 -13.69 43.23
CA ASN A 84 6.38 -12.54 43.93
C ASN A 84 5.33 -11.64 44.59
N GLU A 85 4.04 -11.85 44.31
CA GLU A 85 2.95 -11.02 44.85
C GLU A 85 2.57 -11.46 46.27
N ALA A 86 2.54 -10.48 47.18
CA ALA A 86 2.21 -10.68 48.59
C ALA A 86 0.78 -10.24 48.92
N ALA A 87 0.22 -9.30 48.17
CA ALA A 87 -1.12 -8.79 48.41
C ALA A 87 -2.18 -9.84 48.00
N PRO A 88 -3.05 -10.30 48.93
CA PRO A 88 -4.02 -11.36 48.66
C PRO A 88 -4.94 -11.07 47.47
N GLU A 89 -5.42 -9.84 47.33
CA GLU A 89 -6.32 -9.44 46.24
C GLU A 89 -5.64 -9.54 44.87
N LYS A 90 -4.41 -9.01 44.75
CA LYS A 90 -3.64 -9.05 43.51
C LYS A 90 -3.25 -10.48 43.15
N LYS A 91 -2.88 -11.27 44.17
CA LYS A 91 -2.56 -12.69 44.00
C LYS A 91 -3.77 -13.49 43.50
N ALA A 92 -4.97 -13.23 44.01
CA ALA A 92 -6.20 -13.85 43.53
C ALA A 92 -6.53 -13.48 42.06
N ARG A 93 -6.26 -12.22 41.64
CA ARG A 93 -6.40 -11.81 40.23
C ARG A 93 -5.47 -12.60 39.32
N LEU A 94 -4.21 -12.75 39.73
CA LEU A 94 -3.20 -13.52 39.00
C LEU A 94 -3.54 -15.01 38.93
N GLU A 95 -4.03 -15.59 40.03
CA GLU A 95 -4.50 -16.98 40.08
C GLU A 95 -5.66 -17.22 39.12
N LYS A 96 -6.66 -16.33 39.12
CA LYS A 96 -7.77 -16.36 38.17
C LYS A 96 -7.29 -16.26 36.72
N ALA A 97 -6.33 -15.37 36.44
CA ALA A 97 -5.75 -15.23 35.10
C ALA A 97 -5.04 -16.52 34.64
N LEU A 98 -4.24 -17.16 35.51
CA LEU A 98 -3.60 -18.44 35.21
C LEU A 98 -4.62 -19.55 34.91
N GLY A 99 -5.76 -19.55 35.61
CA GLY A 99 -6.85 -20.50 35.37
C GLY A 99 -7.70 -20.22 34.13
N SER A 100 -7.44 -19.13 33.39
CA SER A 100 -8.24 -18.71 32.23
C SER A 100 -7.36 -18.31 31.03
N MET A 101 -6.15 -18.84 30.94
CA MET A 101 -5.18 -18.50 29.88
C MET A 101 -5.69 -18.78 28.47
N GLU A 102 -6.60 -19.74 28.27
CA GLU A 102 -7.23 -19.94 26.96
C GLU A 102 -8.06 -18.75 26.48
N SER A 103 -8.62 -17.95 27.39
CA SER A 103 -9.49 -16.81 27.07
C SER A 103 -8.73 -15.58 26.57
N LEU A 104 -7.42 -15.51 26.80
CA LEU A 104 -6.59 -14.45 26.25
C LEU A 104 -6.56 -14.54 24.71
N PHE A 105 -7.09 -13.52 24.06
CA PHE A 105 -6.95 -13.37 22.62
C PHE A 105 -5.53 -12.91 22.28
N ALA A 106 -4.69 -13.84 21.81
CA ALA A 106 -3.31 -13.58 21.41
C ALA A 106 -3.06 -14.17 20.01
N GLU A 107 -3.62 -13.51 18.99
CA GLU A 107 -3.63 -14.00 17.61
C GLU A 107 -3.26 -12.91 16.60
N THR A 108 -3.47 -13.20 15.31
CA THR A 108 -3.22 -12.24 14.21
C THR A 108 -4.41 -11.32 13.98
N ILE A 109 -4.18 -10.21 13.28
CA ILE A 109 -5.27 -9.29 12.88
C ILE A 109 -6.36 -10.00 12.07
N HIS A 110 -5.98 -10.91 11.17
CA HIS A 110 -6.93 -11.70 10.38
C HIS A 110 -7.82 -12.56 11.28
N ALA A 111 -7.24 -13.23 12.28
CA ALA A 111 -8.01 -14.04 13.23
C ALA A 111 -8.99 -13.18 14.05
N PHE A 112 -8.57 -11.97 14.43
CA PHE A 112 -9.42 -11.03 15.15
C PHE A 112 -10.62 -10.59 14.31
N CYS A 113 -10.39 -10.19 13.06
CA CYS A 113 -11.45 -9.85 12.13
C CYS A 113 -12.39 -11.03 11.87
N MET A 114 -11.85 -12.24 11.71
CA MET A 114 -12.64 -13.46 11.52
C MET A 114 -13.54 -13.76 12.73
N GLN A 115 -13.05 -13.56 13.95
CA GLN A 115 -13.85 -13.71 15.16
C GLN A 115 -15.02 -12.71 15.16
N ILE A 116 -14.76 -11.43 14.86
CA ILE A 116 -15.81 -10.40 14.79
C ILE A 116 -16.88 -10.77 13.76
N LEU A 117 -16.47 -11.19 12.57
CA LEU A 117 -17.39 -11.59 11.50
C LEU A 117 -18.25 -12.79 11.91
N ARG A 118 -17.67 -13.76 12.63
CA ARG A 118 -18.39 -14.94 13.14
C ARG A 118 -19.32 -14.64 14.32
N GLU A 119 -19.00 -13.65 15.15
CA GLU A 119 -19.88 -13.20 16.22
C GLU A 119 -21.11 -12.45 15.68
N ARG A 120 -20.98 -11.77 14.53
CA ARG A 120 -22.02 -10.90 13.95
C ARG A 120 -22.24 -11.10 12.43
N PRO A 121 -22.48 -12.34 11.94
CA PRO A 121 -22.50 -12.61 10.50
C PRO A 121 -23.63 -11.89 9.75
N ILE A 122 -24.79 -11.75 10.39
CA ILE A 122 -25.96 -11.06 9.81
C ILE A 122 -25.66 -9.56 9.60
N GLU A 123 -25.11 -8.90 10.61
CA GLU A 123 -24.75 -7.47 10.54
C GLU A 123 -23.64 -7.25 9.50
N ALA A 124 -22.69 -8.18 9.42
CA ALA A 124 -21.62 -8.19 8.43
C ALA A 124 -22.07 -8.60 7.01
N ARG A 125 -23.33 -9.04 6.84
CA ARG A 125 -23.90 -9.53 5.57
C ARG A 125 -23.10 -10.69 4.95
N VAL A 126 -22.54 -11.55 5.80
CA VAL A 126 -21.86 -12.79 5.37
C VAL A 126 -22.67 -14.02 5.81
N PRO A 127 -22.61 -15.13 5.06
CA PRO A 127 -23.18 -16.40 5.50
C PRO A 127 -22.62 -16.81 6.87
N PRO A 128 -23.40 -17.39 7.80
CA PRO A 128 -22.88 -17.84 9.09
C PRO A 128 -21.78 -18.92 8.99
N ASP A 129 -21.82 -19.71 7.91
CA ASP A 129 -20.91 -20.80 7.57
C ASP A 129 -19.86 -20.39 6.52
N PHE A 130 -19.52 -19.11 6.47
CA PHE A 130 -18.47 -18.64 5.56
C PHE A 130 -17.11 -19.22 5.91
N ASP A 131 -16.34 -19.52 4.87
CA ASP A 131 -14.95 -19.95 4.96
C ASP A 131 -14.01 -18.95 4.28
N LEU A 132 -12.74 -19.00 4.70
CA LEU A 132 -11.68 -18.24 4.09
C LEU A 132 -11.33 -18.86 2.75
N MET A 133 -11.52 -18.08 1.69
CA MET A 133 -11.10 -18.45 0.35
C MET A 133 -9.59 -18.27 0.21
N GLU A 134 -8.90 -19.27 -0.31
CA GLU A 134 -7.47 -19.17 -0.61
C GLU A 134 -7.23 -18.46 -1.95
N ASP A 135 -6.07 -17.81 -2.11
CA ASP A 135 -5.74 -17.03 -3.31
C ASP A 135 -5.87 -17.83 -4.62
N ALA A 136 -5.52 -19.12 -4.59
CA ALA A 136 -5.64 -19.99 -5.76
C ALA A 136 -7.11 -20.26 -6.13
N GLU A 137 -7.98 -20.44 -5.13
CA GLU A 137 -9.41 -20.64 -5.34
C GLU A 137 -10.07 -19.35 -5.85
N ASP A 138 -9.70 -18.21 -5.26
CA ASP A 138 -10.14 -16.87 -5.70
C ASP A 138 -9.80 -16.64 -7.18
N ALA A 139 -8.53 -16.86 -7.56
CA ALA A 139 -8.07 -16.72 -8.94
C ALA A 139 -8.86 -17.63 -9.91
N MET A 140 -9.13 -18.88 -9.51
CA MET A 140 -9.92 -19.81 -10.31
C MET A 140 -11.37 -19.36 -10.49
N ILE A 141 -11.99 -18.84 -9.44
CA ILE A 141 -13.37 -18.32 -9.50
C ILE A 141 -13.44 -17.08 -10.38
N ARG A 142 -12.51 -16.12 -10.19
CA ARG A 142 -12.38 -14.90 -11.01
C ARG A 142 -12.24 -15.24 -12.48
N ALA A 143 -11.31 -16.12 -12.84
CA ALA A 143 -11.09 -16.54 -14.22
C ALA A 143 -12.35 -17.19 -14.84
N ARG A 144 -13.03 -18.06 -14.10
CA ARG A 144 -14.28 -18.70 -14.54
C ARG A 144 -15.39 -17.69 -14.81
N VAL A 145 -15.58 -16.74 -13.89
CA VAL A 145 -16.60 -15.69 -14.00
C VAL A 145 -16.33 -14.80 -15.20
N LEU A 146 -15.10 -14.33 -15.36
CA LEU A 146 -14.70 -13.48 -16.47
C LEU A 146 -14.88 -14.21 -17.80
N HIS A 147 -14.33 -15.41 -17.95
CA HIS A 147 -14.41 -16.18 -19.19
C HIS A 147 -15.87 -16.37 -19.63
N GLY A 148 -16.72 -16.86 -18.71
CA GLY A 148 -18.14 -17.05 -19.02
C GLY A 148 -18.87 -15.74 -19.34
N ARG A 149 -18.47 -14.61 -18.75
CA ARG A 149 -19.04 -13.28 -19.07
C ARG A 149 -18.59 -12.81 -20.45
N LEU A 150 -17.31 -12.95 -20.79
CA LEU A 150 -16.78 -12.55 -22.11
C LEU A 150 -17.39 -13.38 -23.24
N GLU A 151 -17.59 -14.69 -23.05
CA GLU A 151 -18.27 -15.54 -24.03
C GLU A 151 -19.70 -15.08 -24.31
N ARG A 152 -20.47 -14.76 -23.27
CA ARG A 152 -21.84 -14.22 -23.42
C ARG A 152 -21.82 -12.87 -24.13
N LEU A 153 -20.97 -11.94 -23.69
CA LEU A 153 -20.85 -10.63 -24.33
C LEU A 153 -20.46 -10.74 -25.81
N ARG A 154 -19.59 -11.68 -26.16
CA ARG A 154 -19.17 -11.91 -27.55
C ARG A 154 -20.29 -12.38 -28.45
N ARG A 155 -21.18 -13.22 -27.90
CA ARG A 155 -22.37 -13.66 -28.60
C ARG A 155 -23.38 -12.53 -28.80
N ASP A 156 -23.59 -11.73 -27.76
CA ASP A 156 -24.70 -10.77 -27.73
C ASP A 156 -24.34 -9.40 -28.32
N ASN A 157 -23.05 -9.03 -28.40
CA ASN A 157 -22.61 -7.68 -28.78
C ASN A 157 -21.41 -7.68 -29.75
N ALA A 158 -21.56 -8.30 -30.92
CA ALA A 158 -20.47 -8.42 -31.91
C ALA A 158 -19.81 -7.08 -32.30
N VAL A 159 -20.62 -6.01 -32.44
CA VAL A 159 -20.13 -4.66 -32.81
C VAL A 159 -19.25 -4.06 -31.73
N TRP A 160 -19.65 -4.18 -30.46
CA TRP A 160 -18.86 -3.69 -29.32
C TRP A 160 -17.49 -4.37 -29.24
N TRP A 161 -17.43 -5.67 -29.51
CA TRP A 161 -16.17 -6.42 -29.56
C TRP A 161 -15.25 -6.00 -30.70
N GLU A 162 -15.80 -5.58 -31.83
CA GLU A 162 -15.00 -5.06 -32.94
C GLU A 162 -14.41 -3.70 -32.59
N GLN A 163 -15.18 -2.83 -31.92
CA GLN A 163 -14.69 -1.54 -31.41
C GLN A 163 -13.57 -1.71 -30.39
N LEU A 164 -13.71 -2.63 -29.42
CA LEU A 164 -12.65 -2.92 -28.44
C LEU A 164 -11.36 -3.39 -29.12
N ARG A 165 -11.48 -4.33 -30.08
CA ARG A 165 -10.31 -4.80 -30.84
C ARG A 165 -9.66 -3.69 -31.65
N ALA A 166 -10.45 -2.81 -32.27
CA ALA A 166 -9.95 -1.65 -33.00
C ALA A 166 -9.19 -0.68 -32.07
N ALA A 167 -9.61 -0.57 -30.81
CA ALA A 167 -8.93 0.18 -29.77
C ALA A 167 -7.72 -0.56 -29.15
N GLY A 168 -7.34 -1.74 -29.67
CA GLY A 168 -6.24 -2.55 -29.13
C GLY A 168 -6.56 -3.29 -27.84
N ILE A 169 -7.83 -3.32 -27.42
CA ILE A 169 -8.28 -3.99 -26.20
C ILE A 169 -8.68 -5.43 -26.55
N GLY A 170 -7.81 -6.37 -26.19
CA GLY A 170 -8.03 -7.81 -26.35
C GLY A 170 -8.48 -8.49 -25.05
N PRO A 171 -8.62 -9.83 -25.08
CA PRO A 171 -8.98 -10.61 -23.90
C PRO A 171 -8.03 -10.39 -22.71
N ARG A 172 -6.73 -10.26 -22.98
CA ARG A 172 -5.72 -10.04 -21.94
C ARG A 172 -5.88 -8.69 -21.24
N GLU A 173 -6.12 -7.63 -21.99
CA GLU A 173 -6.35 -6.29 -21.42
C GLU A 173 -7.62 -6.30 -20.55
N MET A 174 -8.65 -7.03 -20.96
CA MET A 174 -9.85 -7.22 -20.15
C MET A 174 -9.61 -8.04 -18.89
N GLU A 175 -8.76 -9.08 -18.94
CA GLU A 175 -8.32 -9.81 -17.75
C GLU A 175 -7.64 -8.88 -16.74
N LEU A 176 -6.70 -8.05 -17.19
CA LEU A 176 -6.01 -7.10 -16.33
C LEU A 176 -6.95 -6.07 -15.69
N VAL A 177 -7.89 -5.53 -16.48
CA VAL A 177 -8.89 -4.58 -15.96
C VAL A 177 -9.81 -5.27 -14.96
N PHE A 178 -10.24 -6.50 -15.23
CA PHE A 178 -11.09 -7.26 -14.32
C PHE A 178 -10.38 -7.58 -13.01
N GLU A 179 -9.11 -8.00 -13.05
CA GLU A 179 -8.29 -8.21 -11.86
C GLU A 179 -8.22 -6.93 -11.02
N THR A 180 -7.94 -5.79 -11.67
CA THR A 180 -7.89 -4.47 -11.01
C THR A 180 -9.22 -4.11 -10.35
N LEU A 181 -10.35 -4.33 -11.03
CA LEU A 181 -11.68 -4.08 -10.48
C LEU A 181 -11.98 -4.97 -9.27
N CYS A 182 -11.53 -6.22 -9.28
CA CYS A 182 -11.72 -7.13 -8.15
C CYS A 182 -10.81 -6.80 -6.96
N GLU A 183 -9.60 -6.28 -7.19
CA GLU A 183 -8.71 -5.78 -6.13
C GLU A 183 -9.21 -4.48 -5.49
N HIS A 184 -9.99 -3.71 -6.25
CA HIS A 184 -10.54 -2.41 -5.85
C HIS A 184 -12.07 -2.42 -5.88
N ALA A 185 -12.68 -3.44 -5.29
CA ALA A 185 -14.14 -3.63 -5.32
C ALA A 185 -14.93 -2.50 -4.63
N GLU A 186 -14.26 -1.68 -3.82
CA GLU A 186 -14.79 -0.47 -3.19
C GLU A 186 -14.90 0.73 -4.14
N VAL A 187 -14.30 0.67 -5.34
CA VAL A 187 -14.33 1.75 -6.32
C VAL A 187 -15.59 1.61 -7.19
N ASP A 188 -16.43 2.64 -7.17
CA ASP A 188 -17.58 2.73 -8.07
C ASP A 188 -17.11 2.88 -9.53
N PHE A 189 -17.58 1.98 -10.40
CA PHE A 189 -17.28 1.99 -11.83
C PHE A 189 -18.58 2.01 -12.67
N PRO A 190 -18.69 2.84 -13.73
CA PRO A 190 -17.67 3.77 -14.19
C PRO A 190 -17.53 4.96 -13.24
N PRO A 191 -16.33 5.55 -13.20
CA PRO A 191 -16.10 6.84 -12.54
C PRO A 191 -17.06 7.92 -13.05
N GLY A 192 -17.24 8.98 -12.27
CA GLY A 192 -18.17 10.06 -12.61
C GLY A 192 -17.95 10.67 -14.01
N ALA A 193 -18.94 11.42 -14.49
CA ALA A 193 -18.85 12.11 -15.79
C ALA A 193 -17.88 13.30 -15.72
N ALA A 194 -16.57 13.05 -15.75
CA ALA A 194 -15.59 14.11 -15.91
C ALA A 194 -15.35 14.41 -17.40
N GLU A 195 -15.10 15.68 -17.67
CA GLU A 195 -14.84 16.15 -19.03
C GLU A 195 -13.47 15.67 -19.51
N MET A 196 -13.43 15.15 -20.73
CA MET A 196 -12.18 14.74 -21.35
C MET A 196 -11.26 15.97 -21.51
N PRO A 197 -9.98 15.89 -21.13
CA PRO A 197 -9.04 16.99 -21.29
C PRO A 197 -8.91 17.41 -22.76
N ASP A 198 -8.51 18.67 -22.99
CA ASP A 198 -8.25 19.22 -24.34
C ASP A 198 -7.04 18.52 -24.98
N LEU A 199 -7.31 17.41 -25.68
CA LEU A 199 -6.28 16.57 -26.30
C LEU A 199 -5.37 17.35 -27.28
N PRO A 200 -5.91 18.21 -28.17
CA PRO A 200 -5.09 19.09 -29.02
C PRO A 200 -4.07 19.92 -28.24
N HIS A 201 -4.47 20.56 -27.14
CA HIS A 201 -3.58 21.38 -26.32
C HIS A 201 -2.37 20.59 -25.81
N TYR A 202 -2.60 19.38 -25.28
CA TYR A 202 -1.51 18.55 -24.76
C TYR A 202 -0.61 17.99 -25.88
N ALA A 203 -1.19 17.63 -27.03
CA ALA A 203 -0.43 17.18 -28.19
C ALA A 203 0.52 18.26 -28.72
N GLU A 204 0.05 19.51 -28.81
CA GLU A 204 0.89 20.66 -29.17
C GLU A 204 1.99 20.93 -28.15
N GLY A 205 1.67 20.85 -26.86
CA GLY A 205 2.65 20.98 -25.78
C GLY A 205 3.79 19.97 -25.88
N ILE A 206 3.47 18.69 -26.13
CA ILE A 206 4.47 17.63 -26.32
C ILE A 206 5.32 17.89 -27.57
N ARG A 207 4.71 18.31 -28.67
CA ARG A 207 5.45 18.71 -29.90
C ARG A 207 6.44 19.82 -29.60
N GLY A 208 6.01 20.87 -28.89
CA GLY A 208 6.87 21.99 -28.51
C GLY A 208 8.05 21.56 -27.63
N VAL A 209 7.84 20.65 -26.68
CA VAL A 209 8.93 20.07 -25.86
C VAL A 209 9.94 19.33 -26.73
N VAL A 210 9.48 18.47 -27.64
CA VAL A 210 10.36 17.69 -28.52
C VAL A 210 11.15 18.60 -29.47
N GLU A 211 10.49 19.60 -30.07
CA GLU A 211 11.13 20.58 -30.96
C GLU A 211 12.21 21.40 -30.24
N ALA A 212 11.92 21.86 -29.01
CA ALA A 212 12.87 22.65 -28.24
C ALA A 212 14.07 21.82 -27.71
N MET A 213 13.86 20.52 -27.43
CA MET A 213 14.92 19.64 -26.93
C MET A 213 15.76 19.01 -28.05
N ALA A 214 15.22 18.81 -29.25
CA ALA A 214 15.92 18.21 -30.38
C ALA A 214 17.29 18.84 -30.72
N PRO A 215 17.46 20.18 -30.79
CA PRO A 215 18.76 20.79 -31.10
C PRO A 215 19.79 20.66 -29.97
N LEU A 216 19.36 20.28 -28.76
CA LEU A 216 20.24 20.12 -27.59
C LEU A 216 20.95 18.75 -27.57
N ARG A 217 20.62 17.85 -28.49
CA ARG A 217 21.20 16.50 -28.58
C ARG A 217 22.65 16.52 -29.04
N ALA A 218 23.42 15.56 -28.53
CA ALA A 218 24.75 15.28 -29.04
C ALA A 218 24.68 14.72 -30.48
N PRO A 219 25.59 15.13 -31.39
CA PRO A 219 25.57 14.74 -32.81
C PRO A 219 25.95 13.29 -33.10
N SER A 220 26.56 12.57 -32.15
CA SER A 220 26.95 11.15 -32.29
C SER A 220 26.33 10.29 -31.18
N PRO A 221 26.17 8.96 -31.38
CA PRO A 221 25.68 8.06 -30.34
C PRO A 221 26.66 8.08 -29.16
N VAL A 222 26.19 8.52 -28.01
CA VAL A 222 26.93 8.42 -26.75
C VAL A 222 26.56 7.08 -26.12
N SER A 223 27.53 6.28 -25.67
CA SER A 223 27.22 5.00 -25.02
C SER A 223 26.48 5.26 -23.71
N GLY A 224 25.35 4.57 -23.49
CA GLY A 224 24.53 4.72 -22.27
C GLY A 224 23.46 5.82 -22.38
N ASN A 225 22.20 5.43 -22.14
CA ASN A 225 21.09 6.38 -22.12
C ASN A 225 20.89 6.94 -20.71
N THR A 226 20.69 8.26 -20.63
CA THR A 226 20.14 8.90 -19.42
C THR A 226 18.62 8.75 -19.42
N PRO A 227 17.94 8.64 -18.26
CA PRO A 227 16.50 8.47 -18.26
C PRO A 227 15.76 9.62 -18.97
N LEU A 228 16.23 10.87 -18.86
CA LEU A 228 15.68 12.01 -19.60
C LEU A 228 15.80 11.82 -21.12
N LEU A 229 16.92 11.27 -21.60
CA LEU A 229 17.12 10.96 -23.01
C LEU A 229 16.16 9.86 -23.48
N ASP A 230 15.96 8.81 -22.68
CA ASP A 230 15.00 7.74 -23.00
C ASP A 230 13.59 8.31 -23.17
N ARG A 231 13.13 9.14 -22.22
CA ARG A 231 11.83 9.80 -22.30
C ARG A 231 11.71 10.70 -23.53
N PHE A 232 12.74 11.50 -23.81
CA PHE A 232 12.76 12.32 -25.02
C PHE A 232 12.65 11.47 -26.31
N LEU A 233 13.40 10.37 -26.40
CA LEU A 233 13.36 9.48 -27.56
C LEU A 233 11.99 8.82 -27.71
N GLU A 234 11.34 8.41 -26.61
CA GLU A 234 9.97 7.91 -26.63
C GLU A 234 8.98 8.99 -27.10
N LEU A 235 9.02 10.19 -26.52
CA LEU A 235 8.17 11.31 -26.94
C LEU A 235 8.37 11.64 -28.43
N LYS A 236 9.60 11.64 -28.90
CA LYS A 236 9.92 11.84 -30.31
C LYS A 236 9.30 10.76 -31.21
N LYS A 237 9.30 9.49 -30.80
CA LYS A 237 8.59 8.43 -31.55
C LYS A 237 7.09 8.72 -31.65
N TYR A 238 6.46 9.23 -30.60
CA TYR A 238 5.03 9.60 -30.66
C TYR A 238 4.78 10.76 -31.63
N VAL A 239 5.62 11.80 -31.59
CA VAL A 239 5.55 12.95 -32.50
C VAL A 239 5.75 12.52 -33.96
N ASP A 240 6.82 11.79 -34.24
CA ASP A 240 7.19 11.38 -35.60
C ASP A 240 6.14 10.45 -36.24
N ASN A 241 5.49 9.61 -35.44
CA ASN A 241 4.46 8.69 -35.91
C ASN A 241 3.05 9.32 -35.96
N GLY A 242 2.89 10.60 -35.60
CA GLY A 242 1.61 11.32 -35.67
C GLY A 242 0.50 10.73 -34.78
N ARG A 243 0.85 10.06 -33.68
CA ARG A 243 -0.11 9.24 -32.90
C ARG A 243 -1.00 9.99 -31.91
N PHE A 244 -0.99 11.32 -31.89
CA PHE A 244 -1.74 12.07 -30.86
C PHE A 244 -3.25 12.18 -31.11
N GLU A 245 -3.75 11.71 -32.26
CA GLU A 245 -5.19 11.59 -32.53
C GLU A 245 -5.83 10.42 -31.75
N ASP A 246 -5.01 9.45 -31.32
CA ASP A 246 -5.44 8.37 -30.43
C ASP A 246 -5.28 8.83 -28.96
N PRO A 247 -6.38 8.96 -28.19
CA PRO A 247 -6.30 9.36 -26.79
C PRO A 247 -5.40 8.45 -25.94
N ALA A 248 -5.36 7.14 -26.23
CA ALA A 248 -4.52 6.21 -25.47
C ALA A 248 -3.02 6.48 -25.71
N ALA A 249 -2.63 6.70 -26.96
CA ALA A 249 -1.26 7.09 -27.30
C ALA A 249 -0.85 8.43 -26.70
N LEU A 250 -1.76 9.42 -26.68
CA LEU A 250 -1.50 10.71 -26.04
C LEU A 250 -1.34 10.57 -24.51
N TYR A 251 -2.15 9.74 -23.86
CA TYR A 251 -2.02 9.45 -22.43
C TYR A 251 -0.66 8.79 -22.11
N GLU A 252 -0.22 7.81 -22.90
CA GLU A 252 1.09 7.17 -22.71
C GLU A 252 2.27 8.11 -22.98
N ALA A 253 2.10 9.07 -23.89
CA ALA A 253 3.07 10.15 -24.09
C ALA A 253 3.10 11.10 -22.89
N LEU A 254 1.95 11.52 -22.36
CA LEU A 254 1.88 12.36 -21.16
C LEU A 254 2.49 11.67 -19.93
N LYS A 255 2.30 10.35 -19.77
CA LYS A 255 2.91 9.56 -18.68
C LYS A 255 4.43 9.63 -18.63
N GLN A 256 5.11 9.92 -19.75
CA GLN A 256 6.56 10.10 -19.73
C GLN A 256 7.00 11.25 -18.80
N PHE A 257 6.12 12.24 -18.57
CA PHE A 257 6.38 13.38 -17.70
C PHE A 257 6.17 13.09 -16.21
N GLU A 258 5.66 11.93 -15.80
CA GLU A 258 5.63 11.53 -14.37
C GLU A 258 7.03 11.25 -13.80
N TYR A 259 8.04 11.23 -14.67
CA TYR A 259 9.42 11.08 -14.30
C TYR A 259 9.96 12.29 -13.50
N GLU A 260 10.64 11.98 -12.39
CA GLU A 260 11.50 12.89 -11.65
C GLU A 260 12.94 12.37 -11.66
N ASP A 261 13.92 13.19 -12.08
CA ASP A 261 15.35 12.83 -12.03
C ASP A 261 15.93 13.05 -10.63
N PRO A 262 16.21 12.00 -9.82
CA PRO A 262 16.61 12.19 -8.44
C PRO A 262 18.14 12.23 -8.26
N ARG A 263 18.96 12.01 -9.31
CA ARG A 263 20.37 11.62 -9.11
C ARG A 263 21.42 12.30 -9.96
N GLY A 264 21.07 13.24 -10.85
CA GLY A 264 22.04 14.19 -11.41
C GLY A 264 23.30 13.58 -12.05
N ARG A 265 23.27 12.33 -12.54
CA ARG A 265 24.47 11.65 -13.08
C ARG A 265 24.84 12.17 -14.47
N VAL A 266 26.15 12.25 -14.75
CA VAL A 266 26.90 12.75 -15.95
C VAL A 266 26.15 12.74 -17.32
N PRO A 267 26.36 13.75 -18.19
CA PRO A 267 25.64 13.95 -19.45
C PRO A 267 26.02 12.94 -20.54
N GLN A 268 25.20 11.91 -20.74
CA GLN A 268 25.24 11.11 -21.96
C GLN A 268 24.02 11.42 -22.84
N GLY A 269 24.26 11.69 -24.12
CA GLY A 269 23.26 11.96 -25.15
C GLY A 269 22.91 13.44 -25.44
N TRP A 270 23.35 14.37 -24.58
CA TRP A 270 23.16 15.82 -24.70
C TRP A 270 24.47 16.52 -25.11
N ALA A 271 24.38 17.61 -25.89
CA ALA A 271 25.54 18.27 -26.49
C ALA A 271 26.53 18.86 -25.46
N SER A 272 26.05 19.25 -24.28
CA SER A 272 26.86 19.78 -23.17
C SER A 272 26.10 19.67 -21.83
N VAL A 273 26.80 19.94 -20.72
CA VAL A 273 26.15 20.08 -19.39
C VAL A 273 25.07 21.17 -19.43
N GLY A 274 25.34 22.30 -20.09
CA GLY A 274 24.36 23.38 -20.26
C GLY A 274 23.14 22.96 -21.09
N ALA A 275 23.37 22.20 -22.17
CA ALA A 275 22.29 21.66 -23.00
C ALA A 275 21.38 20.70 -22.21
N ARG A 276 21.95 19.88 -21.30
CA ARG A 276 21.15 19.07 -20.38
C ARG A 276 20.34 19.93 -19.42
N THR A 277 20.95 20.93 -18.78
CA THR A 277 20.24 21.80 -17.83
C THR A 277 19.06 22.48 -18.51
N GLN A 278 19.26 22.95 -19.74
CA GLN A 278 18.21 23.54 -20.56
C GLN A 278 17.13 22.50 -20.93
N ALA A 279 17.51 21.31 -21.39
CA ALA A 279 16.57 20.23 -21.71
C ALA A 279 15.73 19.81 -20.49
N ASN A 280 16.36 19.70 -19.32
CA ASN A 280 15.69 19.38 -18.07
C ASN A 280 14.72 20.48 -17.64
N SER A 281 15.10 21.75 -17.83
CA SER A 281 14.22 22.89 -17.56
C SER A 281 13.02 22.89 -18.49
N ILE A 282 13.20 22.67 -19.79
CA ILE A 282 12.09 22.56 -20.76
C ILE A 282 11.13 21.43 -20.35
N PHE A 283 11.67 20.25 -20.05
CA PHE A 283 10.89 19.08 -19.65
C PHE A 283 10.12 19.32 -18.34
N SER A 284 10.80 19.85 -17.32
CA SER A 284 10.21 20.10 -15.99
C SER A 284 9.17 21.22 -16.04
N ASN A 285 9.40 22.27 -16.83
CA ASN A 285 8.45 23.37 -16.99
C ASN A 285 7.13 22.88 -17.60
N PHE A 286 7.20 22.05 -18.65
CA PHE A 286 5.97 21.48 -19.23
C PHE A 286 5.32 20.45 -18.31
N ARG A 287 6.13 19.63 -17.61
CA ARG A 287 5.62 18.69 -16.60
C ARG A 287 4.79 19.40 -15.54
N ASP A 288 5.41 20.36 -14.87
CA ASP A 288 4.87 21.02 -13.68
C ASP A 288 3.77 22.03 -14.06
N GLY A 289 3.90 22.68 -15.22
CA GLY A 289 2.94 23.67 -15.70
C GLY A 289 1.73 23.11 -16.46
N SER A 290 1.83 21.91 -17.05
CA SER A 290 0.77 21.38 -17.93
C SER A 290 0.57 19.87 -17.83
N ALA A 291 1.61 19.05 -18.03
CA ALA A 291 1.43 17.61 -18.19
C ALA A 291 0.84 16.93 -16.94
N VAL A 292 1.28 17.33 -15.74
CA VAL A 292 0.72 16.81 -14.47
C VAL A 292 -0.75 17.20 -14.31
N HIS A 293 -1.12 18.41 -14.70
CA HIS A 293 -2.52 18.85 -14.68
C HIS A 293 -3.37 18.07 -15.68
N GLY A 294 -2.85 17.83 -16.89
CA GLY A 294 -3.50 17.00 -17.90
C GLY A 294 -3.70 15.56 -17.46
N LEU A 295 -2.67 14.93 -16.89
CA LEU A 295 -2.78 13.58 -16.33
C LEU A 295 -3.77 13.50 -15.18
N ARG A 296 -3.81 14.52 -14.30
CA ARG A 296 -4.79 14.60 -13.22
C ARG A 296 -6.21 14.78 -13.76
N ALA A 297 -6.42 15.64 -14.75
CA ALA A 297 -7.72 15.81 -15.39
C ALA A 297 -8.18 14.52 -16.09
N TRP A 298 -7.27 13.88 -16.83
CA TRP A 298 -7.52 12.59 -17.49
C TRP A 298 -7.87 11.50 -16.48
N ARG A 299 -7.12 11.39 -15.38
CA ARG A 299 -7.40 10.45 -14.30
C ARG A 299 -8.64 10.81 -13.50
N GLY A 300 -8.95 12.10 -13.34
CA GLY A 300 -10.22 12.55 -12.76
C GLY A 300 -11.43 12.19 -13.63
N GLY A 301 -11.25 12.05 -14.94
CA GLY A 301 -12.18 11.37 -15.85
C GLY A 301 -12.31 9.87 -15.66
N LEU A 302 -11.38 9.27 -14.89
CA LEU A 302 -11.30 7.86 -14.59
C LEU A 302 -11.61 7.53 -13.10
N TYR A 303 -11.95 8.51 -12.26
CA TYR A 303 -12.40 8.34 -10.86
C TYR A 303 -13.75 9.04 -10.59
#